data_AF-A0A383BNB5-F1
#
_entry.id   AF-A0A383BNB5-F1
#
_cell.length_a   1.000
_cell.length_b   1.000
_cell.length_c   1.000
_cell.angle_alpha   90.00
_cell.angle_beta   90.00
_cell.angle_gamma   90.00
#
_symmetry.space_group_name_H-M   'P 1'
#
loop_
_entity.id
_entity.type
_entity.pdbx_description
1 polymer ?
#
loop_
_entity_poly.entity_id
_entity_poly.type
_entity_poly.pdbx_seq_one_letter_code
_entity_poly.pdbx_strand_id
1 'polypeptide(L)'
;MVISPLVLLGTVVLILLIAGYVEASNHRRIIAAIPLRIHVNGTRGKSSVTRLIAAGLRAGGLRTFAKTTGTAPRIINAEGKDRIIHRLRSASIGEQIRLMRYFAKEKPDAV
;
A
#
# COMPACT_ATOMS: atom_id res chain seq x y z
N MET A 1 10.01 12.90 43.82
CA MET A 1 9.27 11.63 43.81
C MET A 1 9.87 10.75 42.72
N VAL A 2 10.47 9.63 43.08
CA VAL A 2 11.02 8.68 42.09
C VAL A 2 9.84 7.92 41.51
N ILE A 3 9.56 8.12 40.21
CA ILE A 3 8.52 7.35 39.52
C ILE A 3 8.94 5.88 39.57
N SER A 4 8.08 5.01 40.11
CA SER A 4 8.35 3.57 40.15
C SER A 4 8.61 3.05 38.73
N PRO A 5 9.68 2.27 38.49
CA PRO A 5 9.99 1.71 37.17
C PRO A 5 8.81 0.98 36.52
N LEU A 6 7.92 0.36 37.31
CA LEU A 6 6.71 -0.29 36.82
C LEU A 6 5.70 0.70 36.24
N VAL A 7 5.53 1.86 36.87
CA VAL A 7 4.61 2.91 36.39
C VAL A 7 5.13 3.50 35.08
N LEU A 8 6.45 3.72 34.98
CA LEU A 8 7.08 4.18 33.75
C LEU A 8 6.87 3.17 32.61
N LEU A 9 7.16 1.89 32.85
CA LEU A 9 6.99 0.83 31.86
C LEU A 9 5.53 0.69 31.43
N GLY A 10 4.60 0.67 32.39
CA GLY A 10 3.17 0.59 32.10
C GLY A 10 2.68 1.75 31.23
N THR A 11 3.17 2.97 31.50
CA THR A 11 2.83 4.16 30.71
C THR A 11 3.37 4.06 29.28
N VAL A 12 4.62 3.64 29.10
CA VAL A 12 5.22 3.47 27.76
C VAL A 12 4.47 2.40 26.97
N VAL A 13 4.16 1.25 27.58
CA VAL A 13 3.40 0.18 26.93
C VAL A 13 2.02 0.67 26.51
N LEU A 14 1.31 1.40 27.39
CA LEU A 14 0.00 1.96 27.08
C LEU A 14 0.05 2.92 25.88
N ILE A 15 1.05 3.81 25.84
CA ILE A 15 1.25 4.74 24.72
C ILE A 15 1.49 3.97 23.41
N LEU A 16 2.33 2.94 23.43
CA LEU A 16 2.62 2.13 22.24
C LEU A 16 1.38 1.37 21.75
N LEU A 17 0.55 0.84 22.67
CA LEU A 17 -0.70 0.16 22.32
C LEU A 17 -1.69 1.12 21.67
N ILE A 18 -1.86 2.32 22.22
CA ILE A 18 -2.74 3.36 21.66
C ILE A 18 -2.23 3.77 20.27
N ALA A 19 -0.93 4.05 20.14
CA ALA A 19 -0.32 4.43 18.87
C ALA A 19 -0.51 3.35 17.79
N GLY A 20 -0.25 2.08 18.13
CA GLY A 20 -0.45 0.95 17.24
C GLY A 20 -1.91 0.75 16.84
N TYR A 21 -2.85 0.94 17.76
CA TYR A 21 -4.27 0.86 17.47
C TYR A 21 -4.72 1.96 16.50
N VAL A 22 -4.28 3.20 16.72
CA VAL A 22 -4.58 4.35 15.85
C VAL A 22 -4.01 4.13 14.45
N GLU A 23 -2.76 3.68 14.35
CA GLU A 23 -2.14 3.38 13.05
C GLU A 23 -2.90 2.28 12.29
N ALA A 24 -3.20 1.17 12.97
CA ALA A 24 -3.92 0.05 12.37
C ALA A 24 -5.33 0.45 11.91
N SER A 25 -6.03 1.25 12.72
CA SER A 25 -7.35 1.77 12.38
C SER A 25 -7.29 2.68 11.14
N ASN A 26 -6.35 3.61 11.09
CA ASN A 26 -6.16 4.49 9.94
C ASN A 26 -5.79 3.70 8.67
N HIS A 27 -4.91 2.71 8.78
CA HIS A 27 -4.54 1.87 7.65
C HIS A 27 -5.73 1.07 7.10
N ARG A 28 -6.59 0.52 7.98
CA ARG A 28 -7.82 -0.17 7.58
C ARG A 28 -8.76 0.76 6.82
N ARG A 29 -8.95 2.01 7.27
CA ARG A 29 -9.77 3.01 6.56
C ARG A 29 -9.23 3.31 5.15
N ILE A 30 -7.91 3.45 5.02
CA ILE A 30 -7.24 3.69 3.74
C ILE A 30 -7.46 2.52 2.78
N ILE A 31 -7.33 1.29 3.27
CA ILE A 31 -7.58 0.09 2.47
C ILE A 31 -9.06 0.00 2.06
N ALA A 32 -9.97 0.32 2.97
CA ALA A 32 -11.41 0.29 2.71
C ALA A 32 -11.86 1.33 1.67
N ALA A 33 -11.10 2.43 1.50
CA ALA A 33 -11.36 3.45 0.48
C ALA A 33 -11.11 2.97 -0.95
N ILE A 34 -10.49 1.80 -1.14
CA ILE A 34 -10.20 1.21 -2.46
C ILE A 34 -11.16 0.03 -2.68
N PRO A 35 -12.19 0.20 -3.53
CA PRO A 35 -13.30 -0.75 -3.60
C PRO A 35 -12.89 -2.07 -4.27
N LEU A 36 -12.15 -2.00 -5.39
CA LEU A 36 -11.63 -3.18 -6.07
C LEU A 36 -10.11 -3.28 -5.90
N ARG A 37 -9.64 -4.43 -5.40
CA ARG A 37 -8.21 -4.72 -5.20
C ARG A 37 -7.89 -6.08 -5.80
N ILE A 38 -7.00 -6.12 -6.78
CA ILE A 38 -6.66 -7.34 -7.53
C ILE A 38 -5.22 -7.75 -7.21
N HIS A 39 -5.06 -8.91 -6.56
CA HIS A 39 -3.75 -9.48 -6.32
C HIS A 39 -3.39 -10.51 -7.39
N VAL A 40 -2.36 -10.22 -8.18
CA VAL A 40 -1.83 -11.14 -9.20
C VAL A 40 -0.63 -11.89 -8.63
N ASN A 41 -0.80 -13.19 -8.41
CA ASN A 41 0.27 -14.09 -7.94
C ASN A 41 0.62 -15.15 -9.01
N GLY A 42 1.73 -15.88 -8.82
CA GLY A 42 2.20 -16.93 -9.72
C GLY A 42 3.73 -16.93 -9.86
N THR A 43 4.28 -17.88 -10.62
CA THR A 43 5.73 -17.99 -10.83
C THR A 43 6.21 -17.09 -11.97
N ARG A 44 5.52 -17.10 -13.12
CA ARG A 44 5.84 -16.34 -14.34
C ARG A 44 4.70 -15.44 -14.77
N GLY A 45 4.98 -14.45 -15.63
CA GLY A 45 3.94 -13.64 -16.29
C GLY A 45 3.22 -12.59 -15.43
N LYS A 46 3.39 -12.58 -14.09
CA LYS A 46 2.70 -11.65 -13.17
C LYS A 46 2.68 -10.20 -13.65
N SER A 47 3.86 -9.62 -13.93
CA SER A 47 3.97 -8.22 -14.35
C SER A 47 3.27 -7.92 -15.68
N SER A 48 3.21 -8.89 -16.61
CA SER A 48 2.52 -8.73 -17.89
C SER A 48 1.01 -8.82 -17.69
N VAL A 49 0.55 -9.80 -16.90
CA VAL A 49 -0.87 -9.97 -16.55
C VAL A 49 -1.39 -8.76 -15.79
N THR A 50 -0.65 -8.25 -14.80
CA THR A 50 -1.01 -7.03 -14.08
C THR A 50 -1.18 -5.83 -15.01
N ARG A 51 -0.30 -5.66 -16.01
CA ARG A 51 -0.42 -4.59 -17.01
C ARG A 51 -1.68 -4.73 -17.85
N LEU A 52 -1.97 -5.94 -18.31
CA LEU A 52 -3.15 -6.23 -19.13
C LEU A 52 -4.44 -6.01 -18.36
N ILE A 53 -4.54 -6.51 -17.12
CA ILE A 53 -5.71 -6.28 -16.25
C ILE A 53 -5.91 -4.78 -16.04
N ALA A 54 -4.86 -4.05 -15.67
CA ALA A 54 -4.96 -2.62 -15.41
C ALA A 54 -5.34 -1.83 -16.68
N ALA A 55 -4.81 -2.22 -17.85
CA ALA A 55 -5.19 -1.62 -19.12
C ALA A 55 -6.64 -1.89 -19.49
N GLY A 56 -7.12 -3.13 -19.29
CA GLY A 56 -8.52 -3.51 -19.52
C GLY A 56 -9.49 -2.74 -18.63
N LEU A 57 -9.20 -2.61 -17.33
CA LEU A 57 -10.04 -1.84 -16.41
C LEU A 57 -10.07 -0.35 -16.78
N ARG A 58 -8.94 0.25 -17.17
CA ARG A 58 -8.91 1.63 -17.70
C ARG A 58 -9.70 1.79 -18.98
N ALA A 59 -9.57 0.85 -19.93
CA ALA A 59 -10.36 0.85 -21.16
C ALA A 59 -11.86 0.72 -20.89
N GLY A 60 -12.24 0.06 -19.79
CA GLY A 60 -13.61 0.02 -19.26
C GLY A 60 -14.04 1.26 -18.48
N GLY A 61 -13.25 2.34 -18.47
CA GLY A 61 -13.60 3.61 -17.81
C GLY A 61 -13.27 3.68 -16.32
N LEU A 62 -12.65 2.66 -15.73
CA LEU A 62 -12.29 2.66 -14.31
C LEU A 62 -10.94 3.34 -14.07
N ARG A 63 -10.89 4.25 -13.09
CA ARG A 63 -9.65 4.90 -12.65
C ARG A 63 -8.78 3.88 -11.93
N THR A 64 -7.88 3.25 -12.69
CA THR A 64 -7.12 2.09 -12.24
C THR A 64 -5.63 2.38 -12.10
N PHE A 65 -5.09 2.09 -10.91
CA PHE A 65 -3.65 2.09 -10.66
C PHE A 65 -3.14 0.66 -10.64
N ALA A 66 -1.84 0.45 -10.86
CA ALA A 66 -1.24 -0.86 -10.67
C ALA A 66 0.21 -0.76 -10.22
N LYS A 67 0.69 -1.80 -9.54
CA LYS A 67 2.09 -1.97 -9.17
C LYS A 67 2.61 -3.28 -9.75
N THR A 68 3.81 -3.26 -10.31
CA THR A 68 4.56 -4.47 -10.62
C THR A 68 5.83 -4.55 -9.79
N THR A 69 6.25 -5.76 -9.42
CA THR A 69 7.40 -6.05 -8.55
C THR A 69 8.50 -6.83 -9.27
N GLY A 70 8.55 -6.76 -10.61
CA GLY A 70 9.58 -7.42 -11.41
C GLY A 70 10.99 -6.85 -11.17
N THR A 71 11.90 -7.05 -12.13
CA THR A 71 13.31 -6.62 -12.05
C THR A 71 13.48 -5.18 -11.57
N ALA A 72 12.63 -4.27 -12.07
CA ALA A 72 12.45 -2.93 -11.51
C ALA A 72 10.98 -2.77 -11.08
N PRO A 73 10.72 -2.40 -9.81
CA PRO A 73 9.38 -2.12 -9.35
C PRO A 73 8.83 -0.88 -10.08
N ARG A 74 7.57 -0.96 -10.51
CA ARG A 74 6.95 0.07 -11.35
C ARG A 74 5.54 0.36 -10.88
N ILE A 75 5.14 1.62 -10.95
CA ILE A 75 3.77 2.10 -10.74
C ILE A 75 3.20 2.51 -12.08
N ILE A 76 2.00 2.03 -12.37
CA ILE A 76 1.22 2.43 -13.54
C ILE A 76 0.10 3.30 -13.00
N ASN A 77 0.04 4.55 -13.45
CA ASN A 77 -0.97 5.50 -12.99
C ASN A 77 -2.30 5.35 -13.75
N ALA A 78 -3.29 6.17 -13.39
CA ALA A 78 -4.60 6.18 -14.03
C ALA A 78 -4.57 6.49 -15.53
N GLU A 79 -3.55 7.22 -16.02
CA GLU A 79 -3.35 7.50 -17.45
C GLU A 79 -2.54 6.39 -18.15
N GLY A 80 -2.19 5.30 -17.45
CA GLY A 80 -1.41 4.20 -18.01
C GLY A 80 0.10 4.47 -18.14
N LYS A 81 0.62 5.60 -17.62
CA LYS A 81 2.05 5.88 -17.60
C LYS A 81 2.77 5.00 -16.58
N ASP A 82 3.76 4.26 -17.06
CA ASP A 82 4.60 3.36 -16.26
C ASP A 82 5.82 4.13 -15.72
N ARG A 83 5.85 4.36 -14.41
CA ARG A 83 6.92 5.05 -13.68
C ARG A 83 7.72 4.07 -12.84
N ILE A 84 9.04 4.12 -12.97
CA ILE A 84 9.96 3.32 -12.16
C ILE A 84 9.95 3.85 -10.72
N ILE A 85 9.84 2.93 -9.75
CA ILE A 85 10.07 3.25 -8.33
C ILE A 85 11.57 3.10 -8.07
N HIS A 86 12.26 4.22 -7.86
CA HIS A 86 13.64 4.18 -7.40
C HIS A 86 13.69 3.67 -5.96
N ARG A 87 14.36 2.54 -5.75
CA ARG A 87 14.56 1.93 -4.44
C ARG A 87 16.01 2.09 -4.00
N LEU A 88 16.22 2.75 -2.86
CA LEU A 88 17.51 2.79 -2.17
C LEU A 88 17.74 1.56 -1.26
N ARG A 89 16.68 0.79 -0.97
CA ARG A 89 16.67 -0.37 -0.07
C ARG A 89 15.78 -1.48 -0.64
N SER A 90 15.92 -2.68 -0.11
CA SER A 90 15.05 -3.82 -0.43
C SER A 90 13.56 -3.52 -0.23
N ALA A 91 12.70 -4.27 -0.92
CA ALA A 91 11.26 -4.17 -0.77
C ALA A 91 10.86 -4.35 0.70
N SER A 92 9.94 -3.52 1.19
CA SER A 92 9.45 -3.58 2.57
C SER A 92 7.94 -3.45 2.64
N ILE A 93 7.34 -4.01 3.70
CA ILE A 93 5.90 -3.82 3.99
C ILE A 93 5.58 -2.33 4.16
N GLY A 94 6.49 -1.55 4.77
CA GLY A 94 6.32 -0.10 4.91
C GLY A 94 6.20 0.64 3.57
N GLU A 95 6.89 0.17 2.52
CA GLU A 95 6.68 0.69 1.16
C GLU A 95 5.27 0.38 0.66
N GLN A 96 4.77 -0.84 0.88
CA GLN A 96 3.42 -1.23 0.47
C GLN A 96 2.36 -0.39 1.20
N ILE A 97 2.51 -0.19 2.52
CA ILE A 97 1.62 0.69 3.29
C ILE A 97 1.60 2.08 2.69
N ARG A 98 2.78 2.72 2.49
CA ARG A 98 2.88 4.06 1.89
C ARG A 98 2.24 4.13 0.50
N LEU A 99 2.45 3.12 -0.33
CA LEU A 99 1.89 3.06 -1.66
C LEU A 99 0.36 2.96 -1.64
N MET A 100 -0.21 2.13 -0.75
CA MET A 100 -1.66 2.06 -0.58
C MET A 100 -2.23 3.40 -0.08
N ARG A 101 -1.51 4.12 0.80
CA ARG A 101 -1.91 5.48 1.20
C ARG A 101 -1.88 6.45 0.01
N TYR A 102 -0.88 6.36 -0.85
CA TYR A 102 -0.79 7.16 -2.07
C TYR A 102 -1.95 6.85 -3.03
N PHE A 103 -2.21 5.57 -3.30
CA PHE A 103 -3.33 5.17 -4.15
C PHE A 103 -4.67 5.64 -3.58
N ALA A 104 -4.96 5.41 -2.31
CA ALA A 104 -6.23 5.87 -1.73
C ALA A 104 -6.47 7.39 -1.84
N LYS A 105 -5.41 8.21 -1.78
CA LYS A 105 -5.52 9.67 -2.01
C LYS A 105 -5.97 10.03 -3.41
N GLU A 106 -5.60 9.22 -4.39
CA GLU A 106 -6.00 9.36 -5.80
C GLU A 106 -7.43 8.90 -6.06
N LYS A 107 -8.13 8.35 -5.06
CA LYS A 107 -9.51 7.82 -5.18
C LYS A 107 -9.71 6.88 -6.38
N PRO A 108 -8.93 5.79 -6.49
CA PRO A 108 -9.03 4.84 -7.58
C PRO A 108 -10.25 3.94 -7.42
N ASP A 109 -10.80 3.50 -8.54
CA ASP A 109 -11.83 2.47 -8.57
C ASP A 109 -11.21 1.09 -8.40
N ALA A 110 -10.00 0.89 -8.94
CA ALA A 110 -9.30 -0.39 -8.90
C ALA A 110 -7.79 -0.25 -8.73
N VAL A 111 -7.17 -1.21 -8.03
CA VAL A 111 -5.73 -1.24 -7.74
C VAL A 111 -5.17 -2.67 -7.77
#